data_AF-A0AAV0J2V3-F1
#
_entry.id   AF-A0AAV0J2V3-F1
#
_cell.length_a   1.000
_cell.length_b   1.000
_cell.length_c   1.000
_cell.angle_alpha   90.00
_cell.angle_beta   90.00
_cell.angle_gamma   90.00
#
_symmetry.space_group_name_H-M   'P 1'
#
loop_
_entity.id
_entity.type
_entity.pdbx_description
1 polymer ?
#
loop_
_entity_poly.entity_id
_entity_poly.type
_entity_poly.pdbx_seq_one_letter_code
_entity_poly.pdbx_strand_id
1 'polypeptide(L)'
;ITWDATVAAYAQSYANSRVSDCNLVHSGGAYGENLAKGSSSTFSGTSAVNLWVAEKPYYDYASNACTGGKQCLHYTQVVWRNSVRLGCARVQCANGWWFVTCNYDPPGNYVGQRPY
;
A
#
# COMPACT_ATOMS: atom_id res chain seq x y z
N ILE A 1 9.68 -2.41 -11.42
CA ILE A 1 8.72 -1.33 -11.13
C ILE A 1 9.39 0.02 -11.38
N THR A 2 8.65 1.02 -11.86
CA THR A 2 9.13 2.37 -12.17
C THR A 2 8.20 3.41 -11.55
N TRP A 3 8.75 4.55 -11.13
CA TRP A 3 7.93 5.66 -10.64
C TRP A 3 7.08 6.24 -11.78
N ASP A 4 5.80 6.52 -11.50
CA ASP A 4 4.86 7.14 -12.44
C ASP A 4 4.24 8.40 -11.81
N ALA A 5 4.43 9.54 -12.46
CA ALA A 5 3.96 10.82 -11.94
C ALA A 5 2.43 10.94 -11.91
N THR A 6 1.72 10.27 -12.81
CA THR A 6 0.25 10.26 -12.86
C THR A 6 -0.30 9.44 -11.69
N VAL A 7 0.28 8.27 -11.44
CA VAL A 7 -0.08 7.43 -10.29
C VAL A 7 0.25 8.15 -8.97
N ALA A 8 1.37 8.87 -8.91
CA ALA A 8 1.75 9.64 -7.72
C ALA A 8 0.81 10.84 -7.47
N ALA A 9 0.37 11.53 -8.54
CA ALA A 9 -0.61 12.60 -8.43
C ALA A 9 -1.96 12.07 -7.91
N TYR A 10 -2.39 10.89 -8.39
CA TYR A 10 -3.56 10.20 -7.84
C TYR A 10 -3.40 9.89 -6.35
N ALA A 11 -2.27 9.27 -5.98
CA ALA A 11 -1.93 8.95 -4.59
C ALA A 11 -1.99 10.19 -3.70
N GLN A 12 -1.44 11.32 -4.16
CA GLN A 12 -1.45 12.59 -3.42
C GLN A 12 -2.86 13.15 -3.26
N SER A 13 -3.65 13.17 -4.33
CA SER A 13 -5.05 13.60 -4.27
C SER A 13 -5.85 12.76 -3.28
N TYR A 14 -5.65 11.44 -3.30
CA TYR A 14 -6.34 10.54 -2.39
C TYR A 14 -5.89 10.73 -0.94
N ALA A 15 -4.59 10.80 -0.69
CA ALA A 15 -4.04 11.06 0.65
C ALA A 15 -4.60 12.37 1.24
N ASN A 16 -4.68 13.44 0.44
CA ASN A 16 -5.26 14.72 0.88
C ASN A 16 -6.71 14.58 1.36
N SER A 17 -7.52 13.72 0.71
CA SER A 17 -8.91 13.46 1.14
C SER A 17 -9.04 12.76 2.49
N ARG A 18 -7.96 12.12 2.98
CA ARG A 18 -7.89 11.42 4.27
C ARG A 18 -7.27 12.23 5.40
N VAL A 19 -6.90 13.49 5.15
CA VAL A 19 -6.27 14.34 6.17
C VAL A 19 -7.21 14.55 7.38
N SER A 20 -8.52 14.66 7.17
CA SER A 20 -9.48 14.94 8.24
C SER A 20 -9.72 13.76 9.19
N ASP A 21 -9.78 12.52 8.66
CA ASP A 21 -10.14 11.33 9.44
C ASP A 21 -8.95 10.40 9.73
N CYS A 22 -7.90 10.46 8.91
CA CYS A 22 -6.74 9.58 8.93
C CYS A 22 -7.12 8.08 8.88
N ASN A 23 -8.21 7.71 8.23
CA ASN A 23 -8.69 6.33 8.20
C ASN A 23 -8.06 5.53 7.05
N LEU A 24 -7.74 4.26 7.31
CA LEU A 24 -7.24 3.32 6.30
C LEU A 24 -8.41 2.74 5.51
N VAL A 25 -9.03 3.56 4.67
CA VAL A 25 -10.11 3.17 3.76
C VAL A 25 -9.56 3.18 2.35
N HIS A 26 -9.82 2.14 1.57
CA HIS A 26 -9.36 2.08 0.18
C HIS A 26 -10.09 3.09 -0.72
N SER A 27 -9.38 3.63 -1.71
CA SER A 27 -9.94 4.64 -2.63
C SER A 27 -11.00 4.08 -3.58
N GLY A 28 -10.98 2.76 -3.84
CA GLY A 28 -11.85 2.12 -4.82
C GLY A 28 -11.53 2.51 -6.28
N GLY A 29 -10.39 3.16 -6.53
CA GLY A 29 -9.97 3.58 -7.86
C GLY A 29 -9.39 2.45 -8.70
N ALA A 30 -8.83 2.83 -9.86
CA ALA A 30 -8.33 1.90 -10.87
C ALA A 30 -6.99 1.22 -10.55
N TYR A 31 -6.29 1.66 -9.50
CA TYR A 31 -4.96 1.19 -9.14
C TYR A 31 -5.02 0.18 -8.00
N GLY A 32 -4.02 -0.71 -7.93
CA GLY A 32 -3.73 -1.44 -6.71
C GLY A 32 -3.34 -0.43 -5.62
N GLU A 33 -3.53 -0.77 -4.34
CA GLU A 33 -3.35 0.21 -3.28
C GLU A 33 -2.92 -0.44 -1.97
N ASN A 34 -1.87 0.11 -1.36
CA ASN A 34 -1.52 -0.16 0.03
C ASN A 34 -1.61 1.14 0.83
N LEU A 35 -2.18 1.04 2.03
CA LEU A 35 -2.36 2.15 2.96
C LEU A 35 -1.61 1.87 4.25
N ALA A 36 -1.07 2.92 4.87
CA ALA A 36 -0.50 2.85 6.20
C ALA A 36 -0.65 4.18 6.92
N LYS A 37 -0.67 4.14 8.25
CA LYS A 37 -0.58 5.34 9.09
C LYS A 37 0.27 5.09 10.32
N GLY A 38 0.82 6.17 10.87
CA GLY A 38 1.60 6.10 12.11
C GLY A 38 1.64 7.42 12.84
N SER A 39 1.71 7.36 14.17
CA SER A 39 1.78 8.52 15.06
C SER A 39 3.20 9.09 15.22
N SER A 40 4.24 8.32 14.88
CA SER A 40 5.62 8.80 14.97
C SER A 40 5.85 9.98 14.03
N SER A 41 6.49 11.04 14.51
CA SER A 41 6.88 12.19 13.68
C SER A 41 7.80 11.79 12.51
N THR A 42 8.52 10.67 12.64
CA THR A 42 9.42 10.12 11.63
C THR A 42 8.76 9.10 10.71
N PHE A 43 7.44 8.88 10.81
CA PHE A 43 6.74 7.93 9.95
C PHE A 43 6.82 8.38 8.49
N SER A 44 7.51 7.57 7.69
CA SER A 44 7.90 7.86 6.31
C SER A 44 7.28 6.86 5.33
N GLY A 45 7.45 7.10 4.04
CA GLY A 45 7.11 6.11 3.01
C GLY A 45 7.89 4.79 3.21
N THR A 46 9.17 4.86 3.59
CA THR A 46 9.98 3.69 3.92
C THR A 46 9.41 2.93 5.13
N SER A 47 8.95 3.65 6.16
CA SER A 47 8.28 3.03 7.31
C SER A 47 7.04 2.24 6.88
N ALA A 48 6.22 2.81 6.00
CA ALA A 48 5.04 2.13 5.46
C ALA A 48 5.38 0.89 4.65
N VAL A 49 6.35 0.98 3.72
CA VAL A 49 6.81 -0.18 2.93
C VAL A 49 7.36 -1.28 3.83
N ASN A 50 8.13 -0.94 4.87
CA ASN A 50 8.64 -1.92 5.82
C ASN A 50 7.52 -2.62 6.59
N LEU A 51 6.44 -1.92 6.96
CA LEU A 51 5.26 -2.55 7.58
C LEU A 51 4.60 -3.55 6.64
N TRP A 52 4.44 -3.20 5.36
CA TRP A 52 3.86 -4.09 4.36
C TRP A 52 4.77 -5.31 4.08
N VAL A 53 6.08 -5.10 3.97
CA VAL A 53 7.06 -6.18 3.75
C VAL A 53 7.18 -7.10 4.97
N ALA A 54 6.95 -6.58 6.19
CA ALA A 54 6.97 -7.39 7.40
C ALA A 54 5.88 -8.48 7.42
N GLU A 55 4.89 -8.42 6.51
CA GLU A 55 3.91 -9.50 6.34
C GLU A 55 4.45 -10.71 5.57
N LYS A 56 5.65 -10.64 4.99
CA LYS A 56 6.28 -11.74 4.23
C LYS A 56 6.22 -13.10 4.94
N PRO A 57 6.53 -13.24 6.24
CA PRO A 57 6.48 -14.53 6.93
C PRO A 57 5.07 -15.13 7.00
N TYR A 58 4.03 -14.33 6.77
CA TYR A 58 2.63 -14.75 6.80
C TYR A 58 2.09 -15.15 5.44
N TYR A 59 2.84 -14.96 4.36
CA TYR A 59 2.47 -15.45 3.04
C TYR A 59 3.10 -16.81 2.78
N ASP A 60 2.28 -17.83 2.58
CA ASP A 60 2.75 -19.12 2.08
C ASP A 60 2.61 -19.19 0.57
N TYR A 61 3.75 -19.30 -0.10
CA TYR A 61 3.78 -19.44 -1.54
C TYR A 61 3.13 -20.77 -1.98
N ALA A 62 3.29 -21.88 -1.26
CA ALA A 62 2.74 -23.16 -1.74
C ALA A 62 1.21 -23.11 -1.88
N SER A 63 0.51 -22.65 -0.83
CA SER A 63 -0.95 -22.49 -0.82
C SER A 63 -1.46 -21.21 -1.50
N ASN A 64 -0.58 -20.25 -1.82
CA ASN A 64 -0.94 -18.91 -2.30
C ASN A 64 -1.91 -18.19 -1.36
N ALA A 65 -1.71 -18.31 -0.06
CA ALA A 65 -2.61 -17.79 0.96
C ALA A 65 -1.84 -17.17 2.13
N CYS A 66 -2.55 -16.31 2.87
CA CYS A 66 -2.05 -15.85 4.16
C CYS A 66 -2.25 -16.96 5.20
N THR A 67 -1.25 -17.14 6.07
CA THR A 67 -1.20 -18.21 7.07
C THR A 67 -1.29 -17.65 8.49
N GLY A 68 -1.61 -18.52 9.45
CA GLY A 68 -1.65 -18.16 10.87
C GLY A 68 -2.71 -17.13 11.24
N GLY A 69 -3.75 -16.95 10.41
CA GLY A 69 -4.78 -15.92 10.62
C GLY A 69 -4.25 -14.48 10.53
N LYS A 70 -3.08 -14.29 9.89
CA LYS A 70 -2.43 -12.98 9.72
C LYS A 70 -2.71 -12.41 8.33
N GLN A 71 -2.48 -11.11 8.18
CA GLN A 71 -2.57 -10.43 6.89
C GLN A 71 -1.25 -10.57 6.12
N CYS A 72 -1.35 -10.69 4.80
CA CYS A 72 -0.23 -10.74 3.87
C CYS A 72 -0.50 -10.01 2.55
N LEU A 73 -1.65 -9.34 2.45
CA LEU A 73 -2.12 -8.73 1.22
C LEU A 73 -1.35 -7.46 0.87
N HIS A 74 -0.79 -6.76 1.86
CA HIS A 74 0.07 -5.62 1.56
C HIS A 74 1.41 -6.11 1.01
N TYR A 75 1.98 -7.17 1.60
CA TYR A 75 3.20 -7.78 1.07
C TYR A 75 3.03 -8.24 -0.37
N THR A 76 1.98 -9.01 -0.65
CA THR A 76 1.73 -9.56 -2.00
C THR A 76 1.54 -8.46 -3.05
N GLN A 77 0.94 -7.32 -2.70
CA GLN A 77 0.89 -6.15 -3.59
C GLN A 77 2.27 -5.50 -3.79
N VAL A 78 3.11 -5.40 -2.75
CA VAL A 78 4.48 -4.84 -2.88
C VAL A 78 5.32 -5.65 -3.87
N VAL A 79 5.20 -6.98 -3.84
CA VAL A 79 5.98 -7.87 -4.69
C VAL A 79 5.22 -8.35 -5.93
N TRP A 80 4.12 -7.69 -6.30
CA TRP A 80 3.29 -8.08 -7.44
C TRP A 80 4.01 -7.85 -8.76
N ARG A 81 4.34 -8.93 -9.46
CA ARG A 81 5.15 -8.95 -10.68
C ARG A 81 4.59 -8.10 -11.81
N ASN A 82 3.27 -8.06 -11.94
CA ASN A 82 2.61 -7.33 -13.02
C ASN A 82 2.44 -5.84 -12.70
N SER A 83 2.66 -5.39 -11.46
CA SER A 83 2.60 -3.97 -11.11
C SER A 83 3.91 -3.31 -11.49
N VAL A 84 3.93 -2.72 -12.68
CA VAL A 84 5.15 -2.17 -13.30
C VAL A 84 5.35 -0.69 -13.01
N ARG A 85 4.30 0.04 -12.64
CA ARG A 85 4.32 1.47 -12.28
C ARG A 85 3.88 1.66 -10.82
N LEU A 86 4.46 2.66 -10.18
CA LEU A 86 4.22 3.00 -8.78
C LEU A 86 4.11 4.51 -8.59
N GLY A 87 3.17 4.94 -7.76
CA GLY A 87 3.12 6.30 -7.25
C GLY A 87 2.70 6.30 -5.79
N CYS A 88 3.37 7.08 -4.96
CA CYS A 88 3.07 7.14 -3.53
C CYS A 88 2.92 8.57 -3.06
N ALA A 89 2.21 8.76 -1.94
CA ALA A 89 2.08 10.04 -1.27
C ALA A 89 2.08 9.88 0.25
N ARG A 90 2.49 10.95 0.92
CA ARG A 90 2.46 11.05 2.38
C ARG A 90 1.90 12.41 2.79
N VAL A 91 0.97 12.42 3.73
CA VAL A 91 0.36 13.64 4.28
C VAL A 91 0.29 13.56 5.80
N GLN A 92 0.31 14.72 6.45
CA GLN A 92 0.02 14.81 7.88
C GLN A 92 -1.48 15.00 8.07
N CYS A 93 -2.09 14.13 8.86
CA CYS A 93 -3.49 14.19 9.25
C CYS A 93 -3.72 15.28 10.31
N ALA A 94 -4.97 15.72 10.46
CA ALA A 94 -5.38 16.73 11.45
C ALA A 94 -5.11 16.29 12.91
N ASN A 95 -5.08 14.99 13.18
CA ASN A 95 -4.72 14.41 14.47
C ASN A 95 -3.19 14.31 14.72
N GLY A 96 -2.37 14.87 13.82
CA GLY A 96 -0.91 14.87 13.89
C GLY A 96 -0.23 13.61 13.38
N TRP A 97 -0.98 12.54 13.06
CA TRP A 97 -0.43 11.30 12.50
C TRP A 97 -0.05 11.49 11.03
N TRP A 98 0.77 10.59 10.51
CA TRP A 98 1.10 10.52 9.08
C TRP A 98 0.29 9.42 8.41
N PHE A 99 -0.26 9.74 7.24
CA PHE A 99 -0.92 8.79 6.34
C PHE A 99 -0.06 8.61 5.09
N VAL A 100 0.11 7.36 4.65
CA VAL A 100 0.85 6.99 3.45
C VAL A 100 -0.03 6.10 2.58
N THR A 101 -0.08 6.41 1.29
CA THR A 101 -0.65 5.54 0.26
C THR A 101 0.38 5.30 -0.84
N CYS A 102 0.44 4.07 -1.33
CA CYS A 102 1.14 3.71 -2.56
C CYS A 102 0.17 3.00 -3.50
N ASN A 103 0.10 3.49 -4.74
CA ASN A 103 -0.76 3.00 -5.78
C ASN A 103 0.05 2.31 -6.88
N TYR A 104 -0.46 1.18 -7.38
CA TYR A 104 0.25 0.23 -8.25
C TYR A 104 -0.50 0.05 -9.57
N ASP A 105 0.20 0.13 -10.70
CA ASP A 105 -0.37 -0.02 -12.04
C ASP A 105 0.42 -1.03 -12.90
N PRO A 106 -0.22 -2.04 -13.49
CA PRO A 106 -1.57 -2.55 -13.19
C PRO A 106 -1.79 -2.95 -11.72
N PRO A 107 -3.06 -2.99 -11.25
CA PRO A 107 -3.41 -3.48 -9.91
C PRO A 107 -2.96 -4.92 -9.67
N GLY A 108 -2.66 -5.23 -8.41
CA GLY A 108 -2.30 -6.57 -7.96
C GLY A 108 -3.40 -7.29 -7.18
N ASN A 109 -3.01 -8.34 -6.47
CA ASN A 109 -3.87 -9.12 -5.57
C ASN A 109 -5.12 -9.72 -6.22
N TYR A 110 -5.02 -10.08 -7.50
CA TYR A 110 -6.08 -10.83 -8.17
C TYR A 110 -6.21 -12.23 -7.59
N VAL A 111 -7.44 -12.60 -7.21
CA VAL A 111 -7.77 -13.93 -6.69
C VAL A 111 -7.34 -15.00 -7.69
N GLY A 112 -6.61 -16.01 -7.20
CA GLY A 112 -6.10 -17.12 -8.02
C GLY A 112 -4.81 -16.83 -8.78
N GLN A 113 -4.33 -15.59 -8.79
CA GLN A 113 -3.02 -15.24 -9.36
C GLN A 113 -1.95 -15.20 -8.27
N ARG A 114 -0.70 -15.43 -8.68
CA ARG A 114 0.47 -15.39 -7.79
C ARG A 114 1.20 -14.06 -7.95
N PRO A 115 1.78 -13.54 -6.86
CA PRO A 115 2.52 -12.29 -6.90
C PRO A 115 3.84 -12.38 -7.66
N TYR A 116 4.50 -13.54 -7.76
CA TYR A 116 5.77 -13.72 -8.48
C TYR A 116 5.93 -15.13 -9.05
#